data_AF-A0A2N2BNB0-F1
#
_entry.id   AF-A0A2N2BNB0-F1
#
_cell.length_a   1.000
_cell.length_b   1.000
_cell.length_c   1.000
_cell.angle_alpha   90.00
_cell.angle_beta   90.00
_cell.angle_gamma   90.00
#
_symmetry.space_group_name_H-M   'P 1'
#
loop_
_entity.id
_entity.type
_entity.pdbx_description
1 polymer ?
#
loop_
_entity_poly.entity_id
_entity_poly.type
_entity_poly.pdbx_seq_one_letter_code
_entity_poly.pdbx_strand_id
1 'polypeptide(L)'
;MKLSPITKVILVLLIGALIIIPQIALPDAEFSGADDAAGTAITTIDENYVPWFESLFDPGEMEESLFHFQQLLGVGGLGICFFYLYKKSKKNERADKSA
;
A
#
# COMPACT_ATOMS: atom_id res chain seq x y z
N MET A 1 -0.50 20.18 17.36
CA MET A 1 -1.92 20.54 17.11
C MET A 1 -2.75 19.26 17.19
N LYS A 2 -3.72 19.15 18.12
CA LYS A 2 -4.57 17.95 18.20
C LYS A 2 -5.60 18.02 17.07
N LEU A 3 -5.63 17.03 16.18
CA LEU A 3 -6.65 16.91 15.14
C LEU A 3 -8.03 16.69 15.78
N SER A 4 -9.04 17.43 15.31
CA SER A 4 -10.42 17.25 15.77
C SER A 4 -10.94 15.86 15.34
N PRO A 5 -11.91 15.26 16.06
CA PRO A 5 -12.49 13.97 15.67
C PRO A 5 -13.09 14.01 14.26
N ILE A 6 -13.68 15.15 13.87
CA ILE A 6 -14.26 15.37 12.54
C ILE A 6 -13.16 15.31 11.47
N THR A 7 -12.03 15.99 11.70
CA THR A 7 -10.90 15.97 10.77
C THR A 7 -10.35 14.56 10.55
N LYS A 8 -10.33 13.71 11.59
CA LYS A 8 -9.90 12.31 11.47
C LYS A 8 -10.85 11.48 10.62
N VAL A 9 -12.16 11.64 10.82
CA VAL A 9 -13.19 10.95 10.02
C VAL A 9 -13.10 11.37 8.56
N ILE A 10 -12.98 12.67 8.29
CA ILE A 10 -12.81 13.18 6.92
C ILE A 10 -11.54 12.60 6.29
N LEU A 11 -10.43 12.52 7.01
CA LEU A 11 -9.19 11.95 6.48
C LEU A 11 -9.35 10.47 6.11
N VAL A 12 -9.99 9.67 6.97
CA VAL A 12 -10.26 8.25 6.69
C VAL A 12 -11.16 8.10 5.47
N LEU A 13 -12.23 8.90 5.37
CA LEU A 13 -13.13 8.88 4.21
C LEU A 13 -12.41 9.30 2.93
N LEU A 14 -11.54 10.31 2.99
CA LEU A 14 -10.76 10.77 1.85
C LEU A 14 -9.78 9.70 1.37
N ILE A 15 -9.07 9.04 2.30
CA ILE A 15 -8.19 7.91 1.95
C ILE A 15 -9.00 6.76 1.32
N GLY A 16 -10.14 6.41 1.92
CA GLY A 16 -11.04 5.39 1.36
C GLY A 16 -11.55 5.77 -0.03
N ALA A 17 -11.94 7.03 -0.24
CA ALA A 17 -12.37 7.53 -1.54
C ALA A 17 -11.25 7.45 -2.59
N LEU A 18 -10.01 7.81 -2.23
CA LEU A 18 -8.86 7.70 -3.14
C LEU A 18 -8.57 6.25 -3.56
N ILE A 19 -8.90 5.26 -2.73
CA ILE A 19 -8.72 3.84 -3.04
C ILE A 19 -9.90 3.30 -3.87
N ILE A 20 -11.13 3.62 -3.49
CA ILE A 20 -12.35 3.01 -4.06
C ILE A 20 -12.81 3.70 -5.35
N ILE A 21 -12.69 5.03 -5.45
CA ILE A 21 -13.18 5.76 -6.63
C ILE A 21 -12.49 5.31 -7.92
N PRO A 22 -11.15 5.17 -8.00
CA PRO A 22 -10.50 4.71 -9.22
C PRO A 22 -10.97 3.32 -9.66
N GLN A 23 -11.19 2.41 -8.72
CA GLN A 23 -11.63 1.04 -8.99
C GLN A 23 -13.03 0.98 -9.63
N ILE A 24 -13.94 1.89 -9.24
CA ILE A 24 -15.29 1.95 -9.80
C ILE A 24 -15.31 2.75 -11.10
N ALA A 25 -14.53 3.83 -11.17
CA ALA A 25 -14.49 4.71 -12.34
C ALA A 25 -13.72 4.11 -13.52
N LEU A 26 -12.80 3.18 -13.28
CA LEU A 26 -11.96 2.53 -14.27
C LEU A 26 -12.06 0.99 -14.14
N PRO A 27 -13.22 0.39 -14.47
CA PRO A 27 -13.46 -1.04 -14.24
C PRO A 27 -12.57 -1.95 -15.09
N ASP A 28 -12.11 -1.47 -16.25
CA ASP A 28 -11.24 -2.20 -17.16
C ASP A 28 -9.76 -1.78 -17.03
N ALA A 29 -9.40 -0.95 -16.04
CA ALA A 29 -8.01 -0.58 -15.83
C ALA A 29 -7.25 -1.72 -15.15
N GLU A 30 -6.22 -2.22 -15.84
CA GLU A 30 -5.23 -3.12 -15.25
C GLU A 30 -4.29 -2.29 -14.36
N PHE A 31 -4.45 -2.42 -13.04
CA PHE A 31 -3.54 -1.82 -12.07
C PHE A 31 -2.29 -2.70 -11.93
N SER A 32 -1.49 -2.75 -12.99
CA SER A 32 -0.24 -3.51 -13.05
C SER A 32 0.98 -2.69 -12.62
N GLY A 33 2.15 -3.32 -12.59
CA GLY A 33 3.39 -2.66 -12.24
C GLY A 33 3.81 -1.60 -13.26
N ALA A 34 4.64 -0.66 -12.83
CA ALA A 34 5.25 0.31 -13.76
C ALA A 34 6.10 -0.38 -14.82
N ASP A 35 6.73 -1.50 -14.47
CA ASP A 35 7.61 -2.26 -15.35
C ASP A 35 6.83 -2.98 -16.47
N ASP A 36 5.62 -3.48 -16.18
CA ASP A 36 4.71 -4.04 -17.20
C ASP A 36 4.33 -2.98 -18.24
N ALA A 37 3.92 -1.79 -17.75
CA ALA A 37 3.55 -0.67 -18.61
C ALA A 37 4.73 -0.19 -19.48
N ALA A 38 5.95 -0.19 -18.91
CA ALA A 38 7.16 0.13 -19.65
C ALA A 38 7.45 -0.91 -20.73
N GLY A 39 7.29 -2.21 -20.43
CA GLY A 39 7.44 -3.29 -21.40
C GLY A 39 6.51 -3.12 -22.60
N THR A 40 5.21 -2.88 -22.36
CA THR A 40 4.22 -2.62 -23.42
C THR A 40 4.54 -1.37 -24.24
N ALA A 41 5.00 -0.29 -23.59
CA ALA A 41 5.36 0.94 -24.29
C ALA A 41 6.57 0.73 -25.22
N ILE A 42 7.59 -0.01 -24.77
CA ILE A 42 8.79 -0.31 -25.57
C ILE A 42 8.41 -1.14 -26.81
N THR A 43 7.62 -2.21 -26.64
CA THR A 43 7.20 -3.06 -27.77
C THR A 43 6.31 -2.33 -28.76
N THR A 44 5.56 -1.31 -28.31
CA THR A 44 4.77 -0.44 -29.20
C THR A 44 5.65 0.50 -30.03
N ILE A 45 6.78 0.95 -29.49
CA ILE A 45 7.72 1.85 -30.19
C ILE A 45 8.60 1.07 -31.16
N ASP A 46 9.11 -0.09 -30.74
CA ASP A 46 9.93 -0.98 -31.56
C ASP A 46 9.67 -2.43 -31.19
N GLU A 47 8.97 -3.15 -32.07
CA GLU A 47 8.65 -4.57 -31.91
C GLU A 47 9.89 -5.47 -31.92
N ASN A 48 11.02 -5.01 -32.50
CA ASN A 48 12.26 -5.77 -32.59
C ASN A 48 13.29 -5.36 -31.52
N TYR A 49 12.87 -4.60 -30.51
CA TYR A 49 13.76 -4.17 -29.45
C TYR A 49 14.35 -5.36 -28.68
N VAL A 50 15.68 -5.36 -28.55
CA VAL A 50 16.42 -6.32 -27.74
C VAL A 50 16.88 -5.64 -26.45
N PRO A 51 16.52 -6.14 -25.25
CA PRO A 51 16.98 -5.59 -23.99
C PRO A 51 18.52 -5.53 -23.93
N TRP A 52 19.07 -4.36 -23.61
CA TRP A 52 20.51 -4.16 -23.44
C TRP A 52 21.04 -4.70 -22.09
N PHE A 53 20.13 -5.09 -21.19
CA PHE A 53 20.42 -5.70 -19.90
C PHE A 53 19.37 -6.76 -19.60
N GLU A 54 19.81 -7.89 -19.08
CA GLU A 54 18.96 -8.97 -18.59
C GLU A 54 19.13 -9.05 -17.07
N SER A 55 18.02 -9.18 -16.34
CA SER A 55 18.09 -9.24 -14.88
C SER A 55 18.85 -10.50 -14.46
N LEU A 56 19.83 -10.32 -13.57
CA LEU A 56 20.60 -11.46 -13.00
C LEU A 56 19.72 -12.37 -12.13
N PHE A 57 18.56 -11.86 -11.72
CA PHE A 57 17.56 -12.58 -10.93
C PHE A 57 16.17 -12.17 -11.42
N ASP A 58 15.41 -13.15 -11.85
CA ASP A 58 13.99 -13.02 -12.18
C ASP A 58 13.19 -13.78 -11.12
N PRO A 59 12.41 -13.09 -10.27
CA PRO A 59 11.53 -13.73 -9.31
C PRO A 59 10.39 -14.54 -9.98
N GLY A 60 10.12 -14.33 -11.27
CA GLY A 60 9.09 -15.05 -12.03
C GLY A 60 7.74 -15.05 -11.32
N GLU A 61 7.05 -16.19 -11.30
CA GLU A 61 5.76 -16.38 -10.61
C GLU A 61 5.82 -16.11 -9.09
N MET A 62 7.01 -16.07 -8.48
CA MET A 62 7.14 -15.73 -7.06
C MET A 62 7.04 -14.23 -6.80
N GLU A 63 7.16 -13.37 -7.81
CA GLU A 63 7.12 -11.91 -7.65
C GLU A 63 5.85 -11.44 -6.92
N GLU A 64 4.69 -11.81 -7.45
CA GLU A 64 3.39 -11.46 -6.87
C GLU A 64 3.25 -12.02 -5.44
N SER A 65 3.73 -13.25 -5.22
CA SER A 65 3.73 -13.88 -3.90
C SER A 65 4.63 -13.15 -2.89
N LEU A 66 5.78 -12.62 -3.32
CA LEU A 66 6.68 -11.82 -2.49
C LEU A 66 6.06 -10.47 -2.15
N PHE A 67 5.36 -9.82 -3.09
CA PHE A 67 4.61 -8.60 -2.82
C PHE A 67 3.45 -8.82 -1.83
N HIS A 68 2.70 -9.92 -1.96
CA HIS A 68 1.69 -10.31 -0.98
C HIS A 68 2.28 -10.58 0.41
N PHE A 69 3.42 -11.28 0.47
CA PHE A 69 4.11 -11.50 1.73
C PHE A 69 4.59 -10.20 2.37
N GLN A 70 5.16 -9.28 1.58
CA GLN A 70 5.54 -7.95 2.04
C GLN A 70 4.32 -7.17 2.56
N GLN A 71 3.19 -7.23 1.85
CA GLN A 71 1.94 -6.59 2.29
C GLN A 71 1.48 -7.14 3.64
N LEU A 72 1.49 -8.47 3.80
CA LEU A 72 1.13 -9.14 5.05
C LEU A 72 2.01 -8.68 6.21
N LEU A 73 3.33 -8.64 6.01
CA LEU A 73 4.28 -8.16 7.03
C LEU A 73 4.07 -6.69 7.37
N GLY A 74 3.87 -5.83 6.37
CA GLY A 74 3.63 -4.40 6.57
C GLY A 74 2.36 -4.12 7.37
N VAL A 75 1.24 -4.74 6.97
CA VAL A 75 -0.06 -4.61 7.66
C VAL A 75 0.01 -5.22 9.07
N GLY A 76 0.62 -6.39 9.22
CA GLY A 76 0.80 -7.05 10.52
C GLY A 76 1.64 -6.20 11.48
N GLY A 77 2.76 -5.67 11.01
CA GLY A 77 3.64 -4.78 11.78
C GLY A 77 2.92 -3.51 12.23
N LEU A 78 2.22 -2.83 11.31
CA LEU A 78 1.40 -1.66 11.64
C LEU A 78 0.34 -2.00 12.69
N GLY A 79 -0.36 -3.14 12.54
CA GLY A 79 -1.35 -3.61 13.50
C GLY A 79 -0.79 -3.78 14.92
N ILE A 80 0.38 -4.41 15.05
CA ILE A 80 1.08 -4.58 16.33
C ILE A 80 1.45 -3.22 16.93
N CYS A 81 2.01 -2.31 16.12
CA CYS A 81 2.36 -0.96 16.57
C CYS A 81 1.14 -0.19 17.08
N PHE A 82 0.05 -0.18 16.33
CA PHE A 82 -1.20 0.47 16.74
C PHE A 82 -1.76 -0.14 18.03
N PHE A 83 -1.78 -1.47 18.14
CA PHE A 83 -2.24 -2.15 19.35
C PHE A 83 -1.39 -1.81 20.58
N TYR A 84 -0.07 -1.80 20.44
CA TYR A 84 0.86 -1.41 21.50
C TYR A 84 0.62 0.04 21.96
N LEU A 85 0.53 0.98 21.02
CA LEU A 85 0.28 2.39 21.31
C LEU A 85 -1.08 2.60 21.99
N TYR A 86 -2.12 1.89 21.53
CA TYR A 86 -3.44 1.92 22.13
C TYR A 86 -3.41 1.43 23.60
N LYS A 87 -2.75 0.30 23.88
CA LYS A 87 -2.59 -0.20 25.25
C LYS A 87 -1.81 0.77 26.13
N LYS A 88 -0.73 1.36 25.61
CA LYS A 88 0.07 2.37 26.33
C LYS A 88 -0.78 3.60 26.68
N SER A 89 -1.57 4.10 25.74
CA SER A 89 -2.50 5.23 25.99
C SER A 89 -3.51 4.90 27.10
N LYS A 90 -4.13 3.72 27.07
CA LYS A 90 -5.06 3.28 28.11
C LYS A 90 -4.42 3.13 29.49
N LYS A 91 -3.17 2.65 29.56
CA LYS A 91 -2.43 2.54 30.82
C LYS A 91 -2.19 3.92 31.43
N ASN A 92 -1.76 4.88 30.62
CA ASN A 92 -1.50 6.25 31.07
C ASN A 92 -2.79 6.94 31.56
N GLU A 93 -3.91 6.76 30.87
CA GLU A 93 -5.21 7.31 31.29
C GLU A 93 -5.70 6.72 32.62
N ARG A 94 -5.40 5.44 32.91
CA ARG A 94 -5.72 4.81 34.19
C ARG A 94 -4.83 5.30 35.34
N ALA A 95 -3.55 5.57 35.06
CA ALA A 95 -2.63 6.09 36.05
C ALA A 95 -3.00 7.53 36.46
N ASP A 96 -3.41 8.35 35.51
CA ASP A 96 -3.87 9.74 35.73
C ASP A 96 -5.17 9.81 36.55
N LYS A 97 -6.11 8.86 36.33
CA LYS A 97 -7.36 8.76 37.10
C LYS A 97 -7.20 8.22 38.53
N SER A 98 -6.04 7.67 38.86
CA SER A 98 -5.75 7.05 40.17
C SER A 98 -4.78 7.88 41.01
N ALA A 99 -4.29 9.01 40.48
CA ALA A 99 -3.48 10.02 41.15
C ALA A 99 -4.37 11.22 41.54
#